data_AF-A0A6L9SQM9-F1
#
_entry.id   AF-A0A6L9SQM9-F1
#
_cell.length_a   1.000
_cell.length_b   1.000
_cell.length_c   1.000
_cell.angle_alpha   90.00
_cell.angle_beta   90.00
_cell.angle_gamma   90.00
#
_symmetry.space_group_name_H-M   'P 1'
#
loop_
_entity.id
_entity.type
_entity.pdbx_description
1 polymer ?
#
loop_
_entity_poly.entity_id
_entity_poly.type
_entity_poly.pdbx_seq_one_letter_code
_entity_poly.pdbx_strand_id
1 'polypeptide(L)'
;MEEKNTQNTQPENVTAQQPQKKSKKGLVIGIIAAVVVVAITVAAFMLTVGGKASAESVENCRTQLTALKVHQDALKTTQEEAATASKLKGVKDASLLDDLKSAQADVDKLGDAPTCPANGSQKDVDAAIDAIRQYSDDLRSATSGLDAAAKAVIASTSAEE
;
A
#
# COMPACT_ATOMS: atom_id res chain seq x y z
N MET A 1 -4.25 -69.04 7.49
CA MET A 1 -4.00 -68.68 8.90
C MET A 1 -3.14 -67.42 8.89
N GLU A 2 -3.47 -66.48 9.76
CA GLU A 2 -2.80 -65.20 10.09
C GLU A 2 -2.75 -64.12 8.98
N GLU A 3 -3.50 -63.02 9.11
CA GLU A 3 -3.40 -61.88 10.06
C GLU A 3 -2.26 -60.90 9.74
N LYS A 4 -2.68 -59.66 9.36
CA LYS A 4 -2.05 -58.33 9.55
C LYS A 4 -2.60 -57.39 8.46
N ASN A 5 -2.80 -56.09 8.64
CA ASN A 5 -2.72 -55.15 9.74
C ASN A 5 -3.33 -53.85 9.17
N THR A 6 -4.01 -53.09 10.01
CA THR A 6 -4.73 -51.87 9.69
C THR A 6 -3.84 -50.75 9.10
N GLN A 7 -4.46 -50.01 8.19
CA GLN A 7 -4.33 -48.57 7.95
C GLN A 7 -3.54 -48.12 6.71
N ASN A 8 -4.25 -47.28 5.96
CA ASN A 8 -3.78 -46.12 5.19
C ASN A 8 -3.80 -46.24 3.65
N THR A 9 -4.73 -45.47 3.07
CA THR A 9 -4.61 -44.68 1.83
C THR A 9 -4.69 -45.38 0.46
N GLN A 10 -5.89 -45.24 -0.17
CA GLN A 10 -6.15 -45.11 -1.63
C GLN A 10 -5.63 -46.25 -2.56
N PRO A 11 -5.96 -46.34 -3.87
CA PRO A 11 -6.66 -45.39 -4.75
C PRO A 11 -7.73 -46.03 -5.69
N GLU A 12 -8.78 -45.29 -6.03
CA GLU A 12 -9.32 -45.37 -7.40
C GLU A 12 -8.84 -44.12 -8.12
N ASN A 13 -7.59 -44.22 -8.57
CA ASN A 13 -7.32 -43.71 -9.89
C ASN A 13 -8.22 -44.57 -10.80
N VAL A 14 -8.92 -43.99 -11.76
CA VAL A 14 -9.21 -44.78 -12.97
C VAL A 14 -8.26 -44.24 -14.02
N THR A 15 -7.00 -44.57 -13.83
CA THR A 15 -5.82 -43.99 -14.46
C THR A 15 -4.90 -45.15 -14.78
N ALA A 16 -4.75 -45.44 -16.07
CA ALA A 16 -3.61 -46.23 -16.50
C ALA A 16 -2.34 -45.36 -16.39
N GLN A 17 -1.82 -45.21 -15.16
CA GLN A 17 -0.40 -45.01 -14.93
C GLN A 17 0.21 -46.40 -14.73
N GLN A 18 0.97 -46.87 -15.71
CA GLN A 18 1.96 -47.92 -15.51
C GLN A 18 2.97 -47.48 -14.42
N PRO A 19 3.50 -48.44 -13.63
CA PRO A 19 4.17 -48.16 -12.38
C PRO A 19 5.59 -47.67 -12.60
N GLN A 20 5.96 -46.50 -12.06
CA GLN A 20 7.37 -46.13 -11.97
C GLN A 20 7.73 -45.59 -10.58
N LYS A 21 8.28 -46.53 -9.80
CA LYS A 21 9.41 -46.40 -8.88
C LYS A 21 9.82 -44.97 -8.47
N LYS A 22 9.65 -44.71 -7.17
CA LYS A 22 10.67 -44.25 -6.22
C LYS A 22 12.02 -43.85 -6.82
N SER A 23 12.37 -42.55 -6.72
CA SER A 23 13.73 -42.02 -6.46
C SER A 23 13.63 -40.50 -6.26
N LYS A 24 13.84 -39.98 -5.05
CA LYS A 24 15.14 -39.60 -4.43
C LYS A 24 15.80 -38.37 -5.08
N LYS A 25 16.06 -37.37 -4.21
CA LYS A 25 16.90 -36.16 -4.41
C LYS A 25 16.16 -35.09 -5.23
N GLY A 26 16.09 -33.82 -4.86
CA GLY A 26 16.82 -33.00 -3.90
C GLY A 26 16.87 -31.59 -4.49
N LEU A 27 17.07 -30.59 -3.62
CA LEU A 27 17.74 -29.33 -3.93
C LEU A 27 16.95 -28.23 -4.72
N VAL A 28 16.54 -27.20 -3.95
CA VAL A 28 16.86 -25.77 -4.16
C VAL A 28 15.98 -24.88 -5.06
N ILE A 29 15.36 -23.91 -4.38
CA ILE A 29 15.24 -22.46 -4.65
C ILE A 29 14.95 -22.02 -6.09
N GLY A 30 13.80 -21.36 -6.25
CA GLY A 30 13.54 -20.43 -7.35
C GLY A 30 12.37 -19.51 -7.01
N ILE A 31 12.66 -18.31 -6.53
CA ILE A 31 11.72 -17.20 -6.35
C ILE A 31 11.32 -16.68 -7.75
N ILE A 32 10.17 -15.97 -7.82
CA ILE A 32 9.67 -15.09 -8.91
C ILE A 32 8.78 -15.87 -9.92
N ALA A 33 7.53 -15.51 -10.24
CA ALA A 33 6.89 -14.20 -10.34
C ALA A 33 5.35 -14.27 -10.17
N ALA A 34 4.79 -13.12 -9.75
CA ALA A 34 3.52 -12.47 -10.12
C ALA A 34 2.59 -13.24 -11.11
N VAL A 35 1.26 -13.23 -10.98
CA VAL A 35 0.35 -12.08 -10.90
C VAL A 35 -0.99 -12.57 -10.31
N VAL A 36 -1.53 -11.82 -9.36
CA VAL A 36 -2.91 -11.98 -8.87
C VAL A 36 -3.86 -11.44 -9.95
N VAL A 37 -4.58 -12.31 -10.65
CA VAL A 37 -5.66 -11.91 -11.55
C VAL A 37 -6.92 -11.73 -10.71
N VAL A 38 -7.16 -10.50 -10.24
CA VAL A 38 -8.52 -10.12 -9.83
C VAL A 38 -9.27 -9.70 -11.10
N ALA A 39 -9.99 -10.63 -11.71
CA ALA A 39 -10.97 -10.31 -12.72
C ALA A 39 -12.20 -9.68 -12.03
N ILE A 40 -12.13 -8.38 -11.73
CA ILE A 40 -13.34 -7.61 -11.41
C ILE A 40 -13.99 -7.27 -12.74
N THR A 41 -14.98 -8.05 -13.15
CA THR A 41 -15.91 -7.61 -14.20
C THR A 41 -16.76 -6.49 -13.62
N VAL A 42 -16.34 -5.24 -13.83
CA VAL A 42 -17.18 -4.06 -13.55
C VAL A 42 -18.28 -4.02 -14.61
N ALA A 43 -19.35 -4.75 -14.36
CA ALA A 43 -20.59 -4.62 -15.10
C ALA A 43 -21.45 -3.56 -14.42
N ALA A 44 -21.24 -2.28 -14.78
CA ALA A 44 -22.27 -1.24 -14.67
C ALA A 44 -21.83 0.04 -15.38
N PHE A 45 -21.86 0.03 -16.72
CA PHE A 45 -22.04 1.27 -17.48
C PHE A 45 -23.51 1.71 -17.31
N MET A 46 -23.84 2.30 -16.15
CA MET A 46 -25.10 3.03 -15.98
C MET A 46 -24.84 4.52 -16.19
N LEU A 47 -24.99 4.91 -17.46
CA LEU A 47 -25.26 6.27 -17.89
C LEU A 47 -26.49 6.82 -17.17
N THR A 48 -26.31 7.32 -15.95
CA THR A 48 -27.23 8.29 -15.35
C THR A 48 -26.41 9.47 -14.88
N VAL A 49 -26.36 10.47 -15.74
CA VAL A 49 -25.88 11.80 -15.41
C VAL A 49 -26.89 12.36 -14.38
N GLY A 50 -26.69 12.05 -13.09
CA GLY A 50 -27.54 12.53 -11.99
C GLY A 50 -28.32 11.48 -11.18
N GLY A 51 -27.92 10.20 -11.20
CA GLY A 51 -28.49 9.18 -10.29
C GLY A 51 -27.91 9.24 -8.88
N LYS A 52 -28.71 8.89 -7.85
CA LYS A 52 -28.21 8.67 -6.47
C LYS A 52 -27.07 7.65 -6.50
N ALA A 53 -26.03 7.91 -5.71
CA ALA A 53 -24.92 6.98 -5.59
C ALA A 53 -25.35 5.64 -5.01
N SER A 54 -24.81 4.56 -5.55
CA SER A 54 -25.01 3.21 -5.02
C SER A 54 -24.25 3.03 -3.70
N ALA A 55 -24.77 2.21 -2.79
CA ALA A 55 -24.09 1.88 -1.54
C ALA A 55 -22.67 1.31 -1.77
N GLU A 56 -22.49 0.54 -2.85
CA GLU A 56 -21.19 0.03 -3.29
C GLU A 56 -20.18 1.14 -3.60
N SER A 57 -20.61 2.22 -4.27
CA SER A 57 -19.72 3.32 -4.64
C SER A 57 -19.26 4.12 -3.41
N VAL A 58 -20.17 4.32 -2.45
CA VAL A 58 -19.83 4.94 -1.15
C VAL A 58 -18.86 4.05 -0.37
N GLU A 59 -19.06 2.72 -0.37
CA GLU A 59 -18.16 1.77 0.29
C GLU A 59 -16.77 1.72 -0.36
N ASN A 60 -16.70 1.76 -1.69
CA ASN A 60 -15.45 1.86 -2.43
C ASN A 60 -14.69 3.14 -2.06
N CYS A 61 -15.40 4.27 -1.95
CA CYS A 61 -14.82 5.51 -1.45
C CYS A 61 -14.24 5.32 -0.03
N ARG A 62 -14.99 4.72 0.90
CA ARG A 62 -14.50 4.48 2.27
C ARG A 62 -13.27 3.59 2.32
N THR A 63 -13.18 2.61 1.43
CA THR A 63 -12.02 1.72 1.33
C THR A 63 -10.77 2.50 0.87
N GLN A 64 -10.91 3.36 -0.13
CA GLN A 64 -9.84 4.28 -0.57
C GLN A 64 -9.38 5.20 0.59
N LEU A 65 -10.33 5.72 1.35
CA LEU A 65 -10.06 6.59 2.50
C LEU A 65 -9.39 5.82 3.66
N THR A 66 -9.69 4.54 3.81
CA THR A 66 -9.02 3.65 4.79
C THR A 66 -7.58 3.37 4.38
N ALA A 67 -7.33 3.13 3.09
CA ALA A 67 -5.97 3.00 2.56
C ALA A 67 -5.17 4.29 2.78
N LEU A 68 -5.81 5.46 2.63
CA LEU A 68 -5.21 6.77 2.89
C LEU A 68 -4.75 6.95 4.34
N LYS A 69 -5.47 6.38 5.32
CA LYS A 69 -5.04 6.40 6.74
C LYS A 69 -3.69 5.71 6.95
N VAL A 70 -3.39 4.66 6.20
CA VAL A 70 -2.08 3.99 6.28
C VAL A 70 -0.97 4.94 5.82
N HIS A 71 -1.24 5.74 4.79
CA HIS A 71 -0.29 6.74 4.32
C HIS A 71 -0.13 7.92 5.30
N GLN A 72 -1.21 8.35 5.95
CA GLN A 72 -1.16 9.34 7.04
C GLN A 72 -0.30 8.86 8.23
N ASP A 73 -0.39 7.57 8.58
CA ASP A 73 0.41 6.99 9.67
C ASP A 73 1.90 6.96 9.29
N ALA A 74 2.22 6.55 8.05
CA ALA A 74 3.57 6.59 7.52
C ALA A 74 4.14 8.03 7.50
N LEU A 75 3.32 9.00 7.09
CA LEU A 75 3.69 10.41 7.12
C LEU A 75 4.01 10.88 8.55
N LYS A 76 3.21 10.47 9.54
CA LYS A 76 3.45 10.82 10.94
C LYS A 76 4.80 10.29 11.42
N THR A 77 5.15 9.04 11.10
CA THR A 77 6.48 8.50 11.36
C THR A 77 7.57 9.34 10.67
N THR A 78 7.41 9.67 9.39
CA THR A 78 8.37 10.52 8.68
C THR A 78 8.48 11.93 9.29
N GLN A 79 7.39 12.50 9.80
CA GLN A 79 7.43 13.77 10.54
C GLN A 79 8.20 13.67 11.85
N GLU A 80 8.10 12.56 12.58
CA GLU A 80 8.90 12.32 13.80
C GLU A 80 10.39 12.20 13.48
N GLU A 81 10.73 11.48 12.41
CA GLU A 81 12.10 11.36 11.90
C GLU A 81 12.64 12.73 11.46
N ALA A 82 11.86 13.50 10.71
CA ALA A 82 12.20 14.87 10.31
C ALA A 82 12.34 15.81 11.51
N ALA A 83 11.46 15.71 12.51
CA ALA A 83 11.58 16.49 13.74
C ALA A 83 12.85 16.14 14.52
N THR A 84 13.27 14.87 14.50
CA THR A 84 14.54 14.44 15.09
C THR A 84 15.72 14.98 14.30
N ALA A 85 15.70 14.86 12.96
CA ALA A 85 16.72 15.38 12.07
C ALA A 85 16.91 16.91 12.24
N SER A 86 15.82 17.66 12.37
CA SER A 86 15.84 19.12 12.57
C SER A 86 16.54 19.58 13.87
N LYS A 87 16.69 18.67 14.85
CA LYS A 87 17.34 18.94 16.14
C LYS A 87 18.80 18.51 16.17
N LEU A 88 19.29 17.85 15.13
CA LEU A 88 20.68 17.41 15.07
C LEU A 88 21.63 18.62 15.05
N LYS A 89 22.72 18.49 15.78
CA LYS A 89 23.83 19.45 15.82
C LYS A 89 24.90 18.96 14.83
N GLY A 90 25.64 19.88 14.20
CA GLY A 90 26.69 19.51 13.24
C GLY A 90 26.24 19.37 11.78
N VAL A 91 25.05 19.88 11.43
CA VAL A 91 24.64 19.96 10.02
C VAL A 91 25.51 21.02 9.32
N LYS A 92 26.36 20.60 8.37
CA LYS A 92 27.29 21.51 7.67
C LYS A 92 26.57 22.48 6.75
N ASP A 93 25.54 21.99 6.08
CA ASP A 93 24.77 22.77 5.12
C ASP A 93 23.47 23.25 5.74
N ALA A 94 23.43 24.54 6.11
CA ALA A 94 22.23 25.17 6.65
C ALA A 94 21.03 25.07 5.68
N SER A 95 21.30 24.98 4.37
CA SER A 95 20.27 24.73 3.35
C SER A 95 19.54 23.40 3.55
N LEU A 96 20.17 22.36 4.11
CA LEU A 96 19.48 21.08 4.36
C LEU A 96 18.42 21.20 5.44
N LEU A 97 18.65 22.04 6.45
CA LEU A 97 17.64 22.34 7.47
C LEU A 97 16.52 23.22 6.91
N ASP A 98 16.83 24.10 5.95
CA ASP A 98 15.83 24.89 5.23
C ASP A 98 14.97 24.01 4.31
N ASP A 99 15.59 23.11 3.54
CA ASP A 99 14.92 22.11 2.71
C ASP A 99 14.01 21.20 3.55
N LEU A 100 14.50 20.75 4.71
CA LEU A 100 13.70 19.97 5.68
C LEU A 100 12.49 20.77 6.17
N LYS A 101 12.68 22.05 6.51
CA LYS A 101 11.60 22.91 6.96
C LYS A 101 10.60 23.23 5.86
N SER A 102 11.06 23.38 4.62
CA SER A 102 10.20 23.54 3.45
C SER A 102 9.37 22.29 3.22
N ALA A 103 9.98 21.11 3.27
CA ALA A 103 9.27 19.84 3.13
C ALA A 103 8.23 19.62 4.25
N GLN A 104 8.54 20.03 5.49
CA GLN A 104 7.56 20.03 6.59
C GLN A 104 6.38 20.97 6.29
N ALA A 105 6.65 22.15 5.71
CA ALA A 105 5.59 23.07 5.31
C ALA A 105 4.75 22.53 4.14
N ASP A 106 5.34 21.77 3.21
CA ASP A 106 4.59 21.13 2.12
C ASP A 106 3.65 20.04 2.64
N VAL A 107 4.06 19.32 3.69
CA VAL A 107 3.16 18.40 4.41
C VAL A 107 2.02 19.15 5.10
N ASP A 108 2.30 20.28 5.77
CA ASP A 108 1.28 21.08 6.46
C ASP A 108 0.24 21.67 5.47
N LYS A 109 0.67 22.01 4.25
CA LYS A 109 -0.21 22.49 3.17
C LYS A 109 -1.22 21.46 2.67
N LEU A 110 -0.99 20.16 2.91
CA LEU A 110 -1.94 19.11 2.50
C LEU A 110 -3.32 19.34 3.13
N GLY A 111 -3.39 19.93 4.32
CA GLY A 111 -4.64 20.23 4.99
C GLY A 111 -5.42 18.97 5.40
N ASP A 112 -6.73 19.14 5.57
CA ASP A 112 -7.61 18.08 6.06
C ASP A 112 -7.89 17.02 5.00
N ALA A 113 -7.97 15.76 5.42
CA ALA A 113 -8.18 14.66 4.50
C ALA A 113 -9.59 14.72 3.89
N PRO A 114 -9.74 14.43 2.58
CA PRO A 114 -11.04 14.41 1.94
C PRO A 114 -11.95 13.35 2.58
N THR A 115 -13.25 13.64 2.60
CA THR A 115 -14.27 12.76 3.18
C THR A 115 -15.15 12.12 2.12
N CYS A 116 -15.55 10.86 2.33
CA CYS A 116 -16.55 10.22 1.50
C CYS A 116 -17.97 10.67 1.87
N PRO A 117 -18.79 11.11 0.90
CA PRO A 117 -20.17 11.48 1.17
C PRO A 117 -20.97 10.25 1.60
N ALA A 118 -21.74 10.38 2.69
CA ALA A 118 -22.58 9.28 3.20
C ALA A 118 -23.79 8.98 2.31
N ASN A 119 -24.26 9.99 1.58
CA ASN A 119 -25.34 9.94 0.60
C ASN A 119 -25.08 11.06 -0.42
N GLY A 120 -25.57 10.92 -1.65
CA GLY A 120 -25.39 11.94 -2.68
C GLY A 120 -25.67 11.40 -4.07
N SER A 121 -25.29 12.17 -5.09
CA SER A 121 -25.27 11.70 -6.48
C SER A 121 -24.01 10.88 -6.72
N GLN A 122 -24.04 9.99 -7.72
CA GLN A 122 -22.84 9.24 -8.11
C GLN A 122 -21.65 10.16 -8.44
N LYS A 123 -21.94 11.30 -9.07
CA LYS A 123 -20.96 12.37 -9.33
C LYS A 123 -20.23 12.87 -8.08
N ASP A 124 -20.94 12.99 -6.96
CA ASP A 124 -20.36 13.49 -5.70
C ASP A 124 -19.40 12.45 -5.11
N VAL A 125 -19.76 11.16 -5.23
CA VAL A 125 -18.90 10.05 -4.81
C VAL A 125 -17.67 9.95 -5.71
N ASP A 126 -17.83 10.05 -7.03
CA ASP A 126 -16.71 10.06 -7.97
C ASP A 126 -15.76 11.24 -7.71
N ALA A 127 -16.29 12.44 -7.49
CA ALA A 127 -15.49 13.61 -7.13
C ALA A 127 -14.74 13.43 -5.81
N ALA A 128 -15.38 12.82 -4.80
CA ALA A 128 -14.72 12.50 -3.53
C ALA A 128 -13.61 11.45 -3.70
N ILE A 129 -13.82 10.43 -4.54
CA ILE A 129 -12.80 9.43 -4.87
C ILE A 129 -11.61 10.08 -5.59
N ASP A 130 -11.87 10.99 -6.52
CA ASP A 130 -10.83 11.72 -7.25
C ASP A 130 -10.02 12.61 -6.29
N ALA A 131 -10.70 13.34 -5.41
CA ALA A 131 -10.05 14.13 -4.35
C ALA A 131 -9.21 13.27 -3.40
N ILE A 132 -9.68 12.07 -3.01
CA ILE A 132 -8.91 11.11 -2.20
C ILE A 132 -7.65 10.65 -2.93
N ARG A 133 -7.75 10.37 -4.23
CA ARG A 133 -6.59 9.97 -5.04
C ARG A 133 -5.58 11.11 -5.14
N GLN A 134 -6.03 12.31 -5.44
CA GLN A 134 -5.16 13.48 -5.52
C GLN A 134 -4.47 13.76 -4.19
N TYR A 135 -5.23 13.79 -3.08
CA TYR A 135 -4.65 13.93 -1.74
C TYR A 135 -3.65 12.81 -1.42
N SER A 136 -3.91 11.58 -1.87
CA SER A 136 -2.96 10.47 -1.67
C SER A 136 -1.65 10.68 -2.43
N ASP A 137 -1.72 11.19 -3.66
CA ASP A 137 -0.55 11.49 -4.48
C ASP A 137 0.25 12.65 -3.87
N ASP A 138 -0.44 13.72 -3.48
CA ASP A 138 0.17 14.88 -2.82
C ASP A 138 0.81 14.47 -1.49
N LEU A 139 0.11 13.65 -0.69
CA LEU A 139 0.63 13.15 0.58
C LEU A 139 1.85 12.25 0.37
N ARG A 140 1.82 11.37 -0.63
CA ARG A 140 2.98 10.52 -0.96
C ARG A 140 4.17 11.37 -1.42
N SER A 141 3.92 12.36 -2.27
CA SER A 141 4.94 13.30 -2.74
C SER A 141 5.58 14.05 -1.58
N ALA A 142 4.76 14.69 -0.73
CA ALA A 142 5.23 15.42 0.45
C ALA A 142 5.95 14.53 1.46
N THR A 143 5.45 13.32 1.72
CA THR A 143 6.13 12.33 2.58
C THR A 143 7.50 11.96 2.02
N SER A 144 7.60 11.71 0.71
CA SER A 144 8.86 11.35 0.08
C SER A 144 9.89 12.50 0.08
N GLY A 145 9.42 13.74 -0.12
CA GLY A 145 10.26 14.93 -0.01
C GLY A 145 10.77 15.13 1.42
N LEU A 146 9.89 14.93 2.40
CA LEU A 146 10.23 15.03 3.81
C LEU A 146 11.23 13.96 4.26
N ASP A 147 11.03 12.70 3.86
CA ASP A 147 11.97 11.60 4.13
C ASP A 147 13.34 11.84 3.50
N ALA A 148 13.36 12.31 2.25
CA ALA A 148 14.60 12.62 1.54
C ALA A 148 15.37 13.76 2.24
N ALA A 149 14.68 14.83 2.61
CA ALA A 149 15.28 15.96 3.34
C ALA A 149 15.80 15.52 4.72
N ALA A 150 15.04 14.72 5.46
CA ALA A 150 15.44 14.22 6.77
C ALA A 150 16.70 13.36 6.67
N LYS A 151 16.75 12.45 5.68
CA LYS A 151 17.93 11.62 5.40
C LYS A 151 19.13 12.44 4.97
N ALA A 152 18.94 13.49 4.18
CA ALA A 152 20.03 14.37 3.78
C ALA A 152 20.65 15.09 4.98
N VAL A 153 19.82 15.60 5.90
CA VAL A 153 20.28 16.19 7.16
C VAL A 153 21.05 15.15 8.00
N ILE A 154 20.48 13.96 8.20
CA ILE A 154 21.13 12.88 8.97
C ILE A 154 22.48 12.51 8.34
N ALA A 155 22.52 12.26 7.03
CA ALA A 155 23.74 11.89 6.31
C ALA A 155 24.82 12.98 6.40
N SER A 156 24.43 14.26 6.34
CA SER A 156 25.36 15.37 6.53
C SER A 156 25.99 15.39 7.92
N THR A 157 25.29 14.90 8.94
CA THR A 157 25.84 14.80 10.31
C THR A 157 26.65 13.53 10.54
N SER A 158 26.38 12.44 9.81
CA SER A 158 27.11 11.16 9.93
C SER A 158 28.46 11.17 9.21
N ALA A 159 28.67 12.08 8.25
CA ALA A 159 29.94 12.23 7.53
C ALA A 159 31.06 12.87 8.38
N GLU A 160 30.83 13.04 9.68
CA GLU A 160 31.72 13.69 10.64
C GLU A 160 32.41 12.72 11.60
N GLU A 161 32.06 11.42 11.57
CA GLU A 161 32.75 10.36 12.32
C GLU A 161 33.89 9.69 11.53
#